data_AF-A0A8B3CC56-F1
#
_entry.id   AF-A0A8B3CC56-F1
#
_cell.length_a   1.000
_cell.length_b   1.000
_cell.length_c   1.000
_cell.angle_alpha   90.00
_cell.angle_beta   90.00
_cell.angle_gamma   90.00
#
_symmetry.space_group_name_H-M   'P 1'
#
loop_
_entity.id
_entity.type
_entity.pdbx_description
1 polymer ?
#
loop_
_entity_poly.entity_id
_entity_poly.type
_entity_poly.pdbx_seq_one_letter_code
_entity_poly.pdbx_strand_id
1 'polypeptide(L)'
;MEGKRQVEIVLPAGSFRISRRIVFDQPQFGGYDYHSGICVRGAGEDATELICDNEDGGLYFNLATNMLTVTVCDLSLVAVKKGLGTAVEFNTADQNPGDHHSRMFQARNLLVRGPHFSNGYFANGIVVKNAWYPMLDNVKITSEYGDSHGKMAAGFALLDCYSPLVDKCYFWGGAEYGLLYRSEIDSEDGIVSDCYFVGQDTGIRVRLSARTDGWGEPAFHLTDSHIHYKVKGLALKGIRQGFVSGNLFYCFNRAASRWHADPDSVSSYTSKDIECDAVNDFIVSHNQFAEPASPKRVCIDILPNSGNLLIDGNIFNMDGTAIRNRSQVSSRCIGNVYTGSPDFTKSADGANALIRYVDPNGTLKTLDFE
;
A
#
# COMPACT_ATOMS: atom_id res chain seq x y z
N MET A 1 -36.93 6.77 24.34
CA MET A 1 -36.66 5.77 23.29
C MET A 1 -35.22 5.34 23.45
N GLU A 2 -34.98 4.10 23.87
CA GLU A 2 -33.62 3.53 23.91
C GLU A 2 -33.16 3.35 22.45
N GLY A 3 -32.43 4.33 21.93
CA GLY A 3 -31.83 4.25 20.60
C GLY A 3 -30.89 3.05 20.55
N LYS A 4 -31.16 2.12 19.62
CA LYS A 4 -30.21 1.03 19.33
C LYS A 4 -28.90 1.67 18.86
N ARG A 5 -27.88 1.60 19.71
CA ARG A 5 -26.57 2.27 19.54
C ARG A 5 -25.76 1.72 18.36
N GLN A 6 -26.11 0.53 17.86
CA GLN A 6 -25.43 -0.11 16.73
C GLN A 6 -26.40 -1.07 16.04
N VAL A 7 -26.42 -1.06 14.70
CA VAL A 7 -27.09 -2.05 13.87
C VAL A 7 -26.07 -3.11 13.48
N GLU A 8 -26.34 -4.37 13.81
CA GLU A 8 -25.52 -5.50 13.41
C GLU A 8 -26.29 -6.37 12.42
N ILE A 9 -25.68 -6.61 11.26
CA ILE A 9 -26.15 -7.50 10.21
C ILE A 9 -25.24 -8.72 10.24
N VAL A 10 -25.81 -9.84 10.68
CA VAL A 10 -25.08 -11.11 10.79
C VAL A 10 -25.44 -11.99 9.60
N LEU A 11 -24.42 -12.37 8.84
CA LEU A 11 -24.49 -13.31 7.74
C LEU A 11 -23.95 -14.66 8.24
N PRO A 12 -24.75 -15.73 8.29
CA PRO A 12 -24.24 -17.04 8.70
C PRO A 12 -23.27 -17.59 7.65
N ALA A 13 -22.62 -18.72 7.97
CA ALA A 13 -21.82 -19.44 6.99
C ALA A 13 -22.68 -19.84 5.78
N GLY A 14 -22.13 -19.68 4.58
CA GLY A 14 -22.81 -19.94 3.31
C GLY A 14 -22.48 -18.90 2.24
N SER A 15 -22.99 -19.15 1.04
CA SER A 15 -22.79 -18.28 -0.11
C SER A 15 -24.08 -17.56 -0.47
N PHE A 16 -24.03 -16.22 -0.52
CA PHE A 16 -25.16 -15.35 -0.78
C PHE A 16 -24.91 -14.58 -2.08
N ARG A 17 -25.68 -14.86 -3.12
CA ARG A 17 -25.60 -14.12 -4.39
C ARG A 17 -26.36 -12.81 -4.29
N ILE A 18 -25.70 -11.72 -4.67
CA ILE A 18 -26.30 -10.39 -4.79
C ILE A 18 -26.31 -9.95 -6.26
N SER A 19 -27.50 -9.78 -6.81
CA SER A 19 -27.73 -9.30 -8.18
C SER A 19 -27.78 -7.77 -8.28
N ARG A 20 -27.61 -7.09 -7.15
CA ARG A 20 -27.53 -5.64 -7.01
C ARG A 20 -26.59 -5.30 -5.87
N ARG A 21 -25.93 -4.14 -5.96
CA ARG A 21 -25.15 -3.57 -4.87
C ARG A 21 -26.01 -3.38 -3.63
N ILE A 22 -25.48 -3.74 -2.46
CA ILE A 22 -26.14 -3.45 -1.18
C ILE A 22 -25.77 -2.03 -0.78
N VAL A 23 -26.79 -1.17 -0.70
CA VAL A 23 -26.64 0.26 -0.47
C VAL A 23 -27.21 0.63 0.90
N PHE A 24 -26.35 1.20 1.74
CA PHE A 24 -26.69 1.85 3.01
C PHE A 24 -26.63 3.36 2.80
N ASP A 25 -27.79 3.99 2.66
CA ASP A 25 -27.89 5.41 2.32
C ASP A 25 -28.68 6.19 3.38
N GLN A 26 -28.37 7.48 3.50
CA GLN A 26 -28.93 8.44 4.45
C GLN A 26 -30.43 8.34 4.74
N PRO A 27 -31.34 8.26 3.74
CA PRO A 27 -32.78 8.23 3.98
C PRO A 27 -33.23 7.01 4.79
N GLN A 28 -32.46 5.93 4.77
CA GLN A 28 -32.73 4.70 5.51
C GLN A 28 -32.37 4.82 7.01
N PHE A 29 -31.66 5.89 7.38
CA PHE A 29 -31.19 6.18 8.73
C PHE A 29 -31.72 7.54 9.25
N GLY A 30 -32.92 7.95 8.82
CA GLY A 30 -33.61 9.08 9.45
C GLY A 30 -33.96 8.79 10.91
N GLY A 31 -33.57 9.67 11.84
CA GLY A 31 -33.84 9.56 13.29
C GLY A 31 -32.69 9.07 14.17
N TYR A 32 -31.47 8.91 13.62
CA TYR A 32 -30.27 8.54 14.36
C TYR A 32 -29.45 9.79 14.73
N ASP A 33 -29.93 10.55 15.71
CA ASP A 33 -29.37 11.86 16.04
C ASP A 33 -28.03 11.80 16.80
N TYR A 34 -27.63 10.65 17.37
CA TYR A 34 -26.41 10.51 18.18
C TYR A 34 -25.82 9.08 18.13
N HIS A 35 -24.47 8.96 18.13
CA HIS A 35 -23.65 7.74 18.29
C HIS A 35 -24.22 6.45 17.68
N SER A 36 -24.06 6.27 16.37
CA SER A 36 -24.59 5.10 15.67
C SER A 36 -23.50 4.35 14.91
N GLY A 37 -23.64 3.04 14.81
CA GLY A 37 -22.73 2.21 14.02
C GLY A 37 -23.44 1.14 13.23
N ILE A 38 -22.80 0.68 12.16
CA ILE A 38 -23.25 -0.46 11.36
C ILE A 38 -22.13 -1.48 11.37
N CYS A 39 -22.45 -2.71 11.72
CA CYS A 39 -21.53 -3.85 11.61
C CYS A 39 -22.14 -4.85 10.63
N VAL A 40 -21.46 -5.12 9.51
CA VAL A 40 -21.77 -6.25 8.62
C VAL A 40 -20.75 -7.34 8.93
N ARG A 41 -21.21 -8.42 9.54
CA ARG A 41 -20.36 -9.52 10.03
C ARG A 41 -20.74 -10.84 9.37
N GLY A 42 -19.76 -11.57 8.83
CA GLY A 42 -19.91 -12.97 8.46
C GLY A 42 -19.42 -13.95 9.53
N ALA A 43 -19.38 -15.24 9.19
CA ALA A 43 -18.88 -16.29 10.07
C ALA A 43 -17.37 -16.57 9.91
N GLY A 44 -16.68 -15.86 9.01
CA GLY A 44 -15.28 -16.03 8.65
C GLY A 44 -15.06 -15.80 7.14
N GLU A 45 -13.87 -15.34 6.75
CA GLU A 45 -13.53 -15.03 5.35
C GLU A 45 -13.66 -16.24 4.40
N ASP A 46 -13.44 -17.46 4.93
CA ASP A 46 -13.61 -18.73 4.21
C ASP A 46 -14.97 -19.40 4.44
N ALA A 47 -15.81 -18.83 5.31
CA ALA A 47 -17.08 -19.43 5.73
C ALA A 47 -18.31 -18.71 5.14
N THR A 48 -18.23 -17.39 4.98
CA THR A 48 -19.31 -16.55 4.44
C THR A 48 -18.85 -15.87 3.16
N GLU A 49 -19.58 -16.07 2.06
CA GLU A 49 -19.30 -15.45 0.77
C GLU A 49 -20.46 -14.57 0.31
N LEU A 50 -20.17 -13.30 -0.01
CA LEU A 50 -21.05 -12.42 -0.77
C LEU A 50 -20.65 -12.46 -2.26
N ILE A 51 -21.40 -13.22 -3.05
CA ILE A 51 -21.15 -13.40 -4.48
C ILE A 51 -21.79 -12.24 -5.26
N CYS A 52 -20.95 -11.32 -5.73
CA CYS A 52 -21.37 -10.14 -6.47
C CYS A 52 -21.58 -10.47 -7.94
N ASP A 53 -22.83 -10.39 -8.40
CA ASP A 53 -23.24 -10.64 -9.78
C ASP A 53 -24.02 -9.42 -10.30
N ASN A 54 -23.34 -8.28 -10.30
CA ASN A 54 -23.83 -6.98 -10.78
C ASN A 54 -22.62 -6.10 -11.13
N GLU A 55 -22.81 -5.07 -11.96
CA GLU A 55 -21.70 -4.21 -12.43
C GLU A 55 -21.13 -3.28 -11.36
N ASP A 56 -21.90 -2.96 -10.31
CA ASP A 56 -21.56 -1.91 -9.35
C ASP A 56 -20.71 -2.42 -8.17
N GLY A 57 -20.79 -3.72 -7.87
CA GLY A 57 -19.98 -4.40 -6.85
C GLY A 57 -20.76 -4.84 -5.61
N GLY A 58 -20.13 -4.71 -4.44
CA GLY A 58 -20.59 -5.32 -3.20
C GLY A 58 -21.38 -4.37 -2.29
N LEU A 59 -20.69 -3.79 -1.30
CA LEU A 59 -21.27 -2.94 -0.28
C LEU A 59 -20.98 -1.45 -0.57
N TYR A 60 -21.98 -0.60 -0.37
CA TYR A 60 -21.87 0.85 -0.46
C TYR A 60 -22.43 1.51 0.79
N PHE A 61 -21.65 2.39 1.41
CA PHE A 61 -22.04 3.18 2.57
C PHE A 61 -21.93 4.67 2.24
N ASN A 62 -23.06 5.37 2.23
CA ASN A 62 -23.15 6.82 2.07
C ASN A 62 -24.02 7.41 3.18
N LEU A 63 -23.38 7.79 4.29
CA LEU A 63 -24.05 8.10 5.55
C LEU A 63 -23.57 9.48 6.05
N ALA A 64 -24.48 10.45 6.22
CA ALA A 64 -24.09 11.83 6.56
C ALA A 64 -23.91 12.11 8.06
N THR A 65 -24.13 11.13 8.95
CA THR A 65 -24.02 11.40 10.39
C THR A 65 -22.56 11.60 10.79
N ASN A 66 -22.31 12.60 11.62
CA ASN A 66 -20.96 12.95 12.04
C ASN A 66 -20.40 11.89 12.99
N MET A 67 -21.19 11.18 13.80
CA MET A 67 -20.69 10.17 14.75
C MET A 67 -21.06 8.74 14.31
N LEU A 68 -20.32 8.23 13.32
CA LEU A 68 -20.58 6.96 12.66
C LEU A 68 -19.38 6.00 12.76
N THR A 69 -19.64 4.74 13.08
CA THR A 69 -18.66 3.66 12.84
C THR A 69 -19.26 2.61 11.92
N VAL A 70 -18.65 2.41 10.75
CA VAL A 70 -18.98 1.30 9.85
C VAL A 70 -17.90 0.24 9.95
N THR A 71 -18.31 -0.99 10.28
CA THR A 71 -17.44 -2.16 10.32
C THR A 71 -17.93 -3.19 9.31
N VAL A 72 -17.03 -3.71 8.48
CA VAL A 72 -17.27 -4.89 7.65
C VAL A 72 -16.24 -5.95 8.06
N CYS A 73 -16.69 -7.12 8.50
CA CYS A 73 -15.76 -8.14 8.98
C CYS A 73 -16.18 -9.59 8.71
N ASP A 74 -15.17 -10.47 8.73
CA ASP A 74 -15.30 -11.92 8.76
C ASP A 74 -16.11 -12.50 7.58
N LEU A 75 -15.86 -12.02 6.37
CA LEU A 75 -16.54 -12.48 5.15
C LEU A 75 -15.67 -12.30 3.91
N SER A 76 -16.03 -12.98 2.84
CA SER A 76 -15.46 -12.73 1.51
C SER A 76 -16.44 -12.03 0.58
N LEU A 77 -15.91 -11.18 -0.30
CA LEU A 77 -16.62 -10.63 -1.45
C LEU A 77 -16.05 -11.23 -2.72
N VAL A 78 -16.92 -11.84 -3.52
CA VAL A 78 -16.52 -12.63 -4.69
C VAL A 78 -17.06 -12.00 -5.97
N ALA A 79 -16.17 -11.52 -6.84
CA ALA A 79 -16.54 -10.97 -8.15
C ALA A 79 -16.65 -12.08 -9.20
N VAL A 80 -17.86 -12.38 -9.69
CA VAL A 80 -18.08 -13.50 -10.63
C VAL A 80 -17.49 -13.28 -12.03
N LYS A 81 -17.06 -12.05 -12.33
CA LYS A 81 -16.40 -11.66 -13.58
C LYS A 81 -15.33 -10.60 -13.33
N LYS A 82 -14.61 -10.23 -14.38
CA LYS A 82 -13.53 -9.25 -14.36
C LYS A 82 -14.07 -7.82 -14.32
N GLY A 83 -13.44 -6.97 -13.51
CA GLY A 83 -13.71 -5.53 -13.48
C GLY A 83 -15.05 -5.12 -12.87
N LEU A 84 -15.63 -5.92 -11.96
CA LEU A 84 -16.86 -5.52 -11.26
C LEU A 84 -16.61 -4.35 -10.32
N GLY A 85 -17.39 -3.27 -10.40
CA GLY A 85 -17.26 -2.00 -9.66
C GLY A 85 -16.34 -2.00 -8.43
N THR A 86 -16.90 -1.86 -7.24
CA THR A 86 -16.10 -1.81 -6.00
C THR A 86 -16.61 -2.82 -4.99
N ALA A 87 -15.71 -3.63 -4.39
CA ALA A 87 -16.13 -4.63 -3.42
C ALA A 87 -16.75 -3.97 -2.18
N VAL A 88 -16.04 -3.04 -1.55
CA VAL A 88 -16.55 -2.26 -0.42
C VAL A 88 -16.22 -0.79 -0.64
N GLU A 89 -17.23 0.07 -0.58
CA GLU A 89 -17.04 1.51 -0.67
C GLU A 89 -17.71 2.22 0.49
N PHE A 90 -16.93 3.01 1.21
CA PHE A 90 -17.39 3.99 2.18
C PHE A 90 -17.14 5.36 1.59
N ASN A 91 -18.21 6.12 1.30
CA ASN A 91 -18.10 7.42 0.66
C ASN A 91 -19.00 8.44 1.35
N THR A 92 -18.40 9.32 2.14
CA THR A 92 -19.09 10.41 2.84
C THR A 92 -18.66 11.78 2.37
N ALA A 93 -18.06 11.87 1.17
CA ALA A 93 -17.51 13.12 0.65
C ALA A 93 -18.57 14.18 0.34
N ASP A 94 -19.70 13.77 -0.23
CA ASP A 94 -20.77 14.69 -0.61
C ASP A 94 -21.57 15.19 0.59
N GLN A 95 -21.34 14.59 1.77
CA GLN A 95 -22.12 14.86 2.97
C GLN A 95 -21.54 15.96 3.84
N ASN A 96 -20.23 15.93 4.11
CA ASN A 96 -19.51 17.02 4.79
C ASN A 96 -18.04 16.98 4.33
N PRO A 97 -17.71 17.57 3.17
CA PRO A 97 -16.33 17.58 2.68
C PRO A 97 -15.43 18.37 3.65
N GLY A 98 -14.30 17.80 4.07
CA GLY A 98 -13.37 18.46 4.99
C GLY A 98 -13.69 18.33 6.48
N ASP A 99 -14.85 17.77 6.85
CA ASP A 99 -15.14 17.42 8.25
C ASP A 99 -14.57 16.03 8.55
N HIS A 100 -13.33 16.03 9.03
CA HIS A 100 -12.59 14.82 9.36
C HIS A 100 -12.93 14.27 10.73
N HIS A 101 -13.87 14.87 11.47
CA HIS A 101 -14.17 14.41 12.81
C HIS A 101 -15.31 13.40 12.80
N SER A 102 -15.11 12.31 13.57
CA SER A 102 -16.16 11.43 14.08
C SER A 102 -16.73 10.31 13.17
N ARG A 103 -16.21 10.11 11.95
CA ARG A 103 -16.62 8.99 11.06
C ARG A 103 -15.52 7.97 10.85
N MET A 104 -15.71 6.75 11.32
CA MET A 104 -14.72 5.68 11.20
C MET A 104 -15.21 4.58 10.27
N PHE A 105 -14.32 4.11 9.40
CA PHE A 105 -14.52 2.88 8.64
C PHE A 105 -13.52 1.82 9.12
N GLN A 106 -13.99 0.60 9.31
CA GLN A 106 -13.18 -0.54 9.72
C GLN A 106 -13.46 -1.73 8.80
N ALA A 107 -12.40 -2.27 8.18
CA ALA A 107 -12.44 -3.54 7.49
C ALA A 107 -11.54 -4.53 8.23
N ARG A 108 -12.07 -5.69 8.63
CA ARG A 108 -11.33 -6.69 9.40
C ARG A 108 -11.55 -8.10 8.89
N ASN A 109 -10.51 -8.90 8.71
CA ASN A 109 -10.63 -10.31 8.29
C ASN A 109 -11.51 -10.45 7.03
N LEU A 110 -11.20 -9.68 5.99
CA LEU A 110 -11.95 -9.67 4.75
C LEU A 110 -11.13 -10.26 3.61
N LEU A 111 -11.80 -11.03 2.75
CA LEU A 111 -11.21 -11.57 1.52
C LEU A 111 -11.96 -11.06 0.29
N VAL A 112 -11.30 -10.26 -0.54
CA VAL A 112 -11.83 -9.75 -1.82
C VAL A 112 -11.17 -10.50 -2.97
N ARG A 113 -11.95 -11.24 -3.75
CA ARG A 113 -11.40 -12.11 -4.80
C ARG A 113 -12.36 -12.41 -5.95
N GLY A 114 -11.85 -13.06 -6.99
CA GLY A 114 -12.68 -13.82 -7.93
C GLY A 114 -13.01 -15.24 -7.45
N PRO A 115 -13.91 -15.95 -8.15
CA PRO A 115 -14.07 -17.39 -8.03
C PRO A 115 -12.72 -18.11 -8.14
N HIS A 116 -12.44 -19.02 -7.21
CA HIS A 116 -11.19 -19.78 -7.17
C HIS A 116 -9.90 -18.92 -7.26
N PHE A 117 -9.94 -17.70 -6.73
CA PHE A 117 -8.79 -16.76 -6.67
C PHE A 117 -8.21 -16.32 -8.02
N SER A 118 -8.88 -16.65 -9.14
CA SER A 118 -8.31 -16.43 -10.48
C SER A 118 -9.34 -16.11 -11.57
N ASN A 119 -10.63 -16.40 -11.37
CA ASN A 119 -11.65 -16.25 -12.40
C ASN A 119 -12.55 -15.02 -12.19
N GLY A 120 -11.96 -13.86 -11.90
CA GLY A 120 -12.69 -12.61 -11.68
C GLY A 120 -11.93 -11.65 -10.77
N TYR A 121 -12.29 -10.38 -10.80
CA TYR A 121 -11.74 -9.35 -9.92
C TYR A 121 -12.64 -8.11 -9.92
N PHE A 122 -12.56 -7.30 -8.87
CA PHE A 122 -13.27 -6.03 -8.81
C PHE A 122 -12.47 -4.92 -9.49
N ALA A 123 -13.10 -3.89 -10.06
CA ALA A 123 -12.36 -2.73 -10.58
C ALA A 123 -11.61 -1.99 -9.46
N ASN A 124 -12.18 -1.99 -8.24
CA ASN A 124 -11.52 -1.59 -7.00
C ASN A 124 -11.82 -2.57 -5.86
N GLY A 125 -10.87 -2.78 -4.97
CA GLY A 125 -11.07 -3.61 -3.78
C GLY A 125 -11.89 -2.87 -2.71
N ILE A 126 -11.21 -2.10 -1.86
CA ILE A 126 -11.83 -1.25 -0.84
C ILE A 126 -11.54 0.21 -1.14
N VAL A 127 -12.60 1.01 -1.22
CA VAL A 127 -12.53 2.46 -1.38
C VAL A 127 -13.10 3.12 -0.12
N VAL A 128 -12.32 3.95 0.53
CA VAL A 128 -12.74 4.74 1.69
C VAL A 128 -12.49 6.20 1.35
N LYS A 129 -13.54 7.02 1.41
CA LYS A 129 -13.46 8.44 1.11
C LYS A 129 -14.00 9.27 2.27
N ASN A 130 -13.21 10.27 2.70
CA ASN A 130 -13.59 11.23 3.74
C ASN A 130 -13.86 10.58 5.12
N ALA A 131 -12.94 9.72 5.59
CA ALA A 131 -13.03 9.03 6.88
C ALA A 131 -11.92 9.45 7.86
N TRP A 132 -12.26 9.45 9.16
CA TRP A 132 -11.35 9.65 10.28
C TRP A 132 -10.78 8.32 10.74
N TYR A 133 -9.45 8.21 10.77
CA TYR A 133 -8.71 7.02 11.18
C TYR A 133 -9.32 5.71 10.62
N PRO A 134 -9.55 5.61 9.29
CA PRO A 134 -10.05 4.36 8.74
C PRO A 134 -9.01 3.26 8.96
N MET A 135 -9.48 2.09 9.35
CA MET A 135 -8.63 0.98 9.73
C MET A 135 -8.90 -0.23 8.85
N LEU A 136 -7.87 -0.69 8.16
CA LEU A 136 -7.88 -1.95 7.42
C LEU A 136 -6.94 -2.90 8.16
N ASP A 137 -7.47 -4.00 8.68
CA ASP A 137 -6.70 -4.98 9.48
C ASP A 137 -6.97 -6.40 8.97
N ASN A 138 -5.92 -7.12 8.59
CA ASN A 138 -6.04 -8.47 8.01
C ASN A 138 -7.04 -8.54 6.84
N VAL A 139 -6.87 -7.64 5.87
CA VAL A 139 -7.66 -7.64 4.62
C VAL A 139 -6.82 -8.20 3.48
N LYS A 140 -7.38 -9.19 2.78
CA LYS A 140 -6.76 -9.89 1.64
C LYS A 140 -7.49 -9.52 0.35
N ILE A 141 -6.74 -9.12 -0.66
CA ILE A 141 -7.26 -8.78 -1.99
C ILE A 141 -6.50 -9.58 -3.04
N THR A 142 -7.22 -10.06 -4.04
CA THR A 142 -6.65 -10.85 -5.14
C THR A 142 -7.16 -10.38 -6.48
N SER A 143 -6.28 -10.42 -7.49
CA SER A 143 -6.66 -10.25 -8.89
C SER A 143 -5.80 -11.11 -9.81
N GLU A 144 -6.10 -11.10 -11.10
CA GLU A 144 -5.30 -11.82 -12.09
C GLU A 144 -3.86 -11.28 -12.12
N TYR A 145 -2.89 -12.20 -12.21
CA TYR A 145 -1.47 -11.86 -12.23
C TYR A 145 -0.97 -11.71 -13.67
N GLY A 146 -0.08 -10.73 -13.91
CA GLY A 146 0.61 -10.55 -15.18
C GLY A 146 0.07 -9.42 -16.06
N ASP A 147 0.92 -8.94 -16.98
CA ASP A 147 0.65 -7.77 -17.82
C ASP A 147 -0.36 -7.99 -18.95
N SER A 148 -0.71 -9.24 -19.26
CA SER A 148 -1.66 -9.61 -20.32
C SER A 148 -3.13 -9.44 -19.95
N HIS A 149 -3.42 -9.03 -18.72
CA HIS A 149 -4.77 -8.96 -18.17
C HIS A 149 -5.18 -7.52 -17.85
N GLY A 150 -6.48 -7.25 -17.81
CA GLY A 150 -6.99 -5.98 -17.30
C GLY A 150 -6.56 -5.80 -15.84
N LYS A 151 -6.29 -4.56 -15.44
CA LYS A 151 -5.80 -4.22 -14.10
C LYS A 151 -6.90 -3.60 -13.26
N MET A 152 -6.90 -3.88 -11.96
CA MET A 152 -7.68 -3.07 -11.01
C MET A 152 -7.10 -1.65 -10.98
N ALA A 153 -7.92 -0.65 -10.67
CA ALA A 153 -7.40 0.69 -10.42
C ALA A 153 -6.66 0.73 -9.07
N ALA A 154 -7.30 0.26 -7.99
CA ALA A 154 -6.65 0.13 -6.69
C ALA A 154 -7.14 -1.08 -5.90
N GLY A 155 -6.23 -1.73 -5.15
CA GLY A 155 -6.62 -2.68 -4.10
C GLY A 155 -7.29 -1.95 -2.95
N PHE A 156 -6.55 -1.00 -2.38
CA PHE A 156 -7.06 -0.09 -1.35
C PHE A 156 -6.94 1.35 -1.82
N ALA A 157 -8.03 2.10 -1.77
CA ALA A 157 -8.04 3.53 -2.05
C ALA A 157 -8.56 4.30 -0.82
N LEU A 158 -7.68 5.06 -0.19
CA LEU A 158 -7.96 5.91 0.96
C LEU A 158 -7.87 7.35 0.47
N LEU A 159 -9.04 7.95 0.25
CA LEU A 159 -9.18 9.24 -0.41
C LEU A 159 -9.66 10.26 0.60
N ASP A 160 -8.96 11.38 0.74
CA ASP A 160 -9.33 12.46 1.66
C ASP A 160 -9.56 11.93 3.09
N CYS A 161 -8.79 10.91 3.48
CA CYS A 161 -8.87 10.27 4.79
C CYS A 161 -7.86 10.92 5.74
N TYR A 162 -8.23 10.98 7.01
CA TYR A 162 -7.38 11.53 8.05
C TYR A 162 -6.73 10.41 8.86
N SER A 163 -5.41 10.26 8.77
CA SER A 163 -4.62 9.30 9.55
C SER A 163 -5.05 7.81 9.40
N PRO A 164 -5.09 7.26 8.17
CA PRO A 164 -5.44 5.86 7.96
C PRO A 164 -4.41 4.88 8.57
N LEU A 165 -4.92 3.73 9.02
CA LEU A 165 -4.12 2.57 9.43
C LEU A 165 -4.40 1.38 8.50
N VAL A 166 -3.36 0.84 7.88
CA VAL A 166 -3.40 -0.37 7.06
C VAL A 166 -2.42 -1.38 7.65
N ASP A 167 -2.95 -2.40 8.32
CA ASP A 167 -2.16 -3.35 9.10
C ASP A 167 -2.44 -4.79 8.66
N LYS A 168 -1.40 -5.60 8.52
CA LYS A 168 -1.51 -7.02 8.13
C LYS A 168 -2.34 -7.25 6.86
N CYS A 169 -2.34 -6.29 5.93
CA CYS A 169 -3.09 -6.39 4.68
C CYS A 169 -2.27 -7.05 3.57
N TYR A 170 -2.93 -7.84 2.73
CA TYR A 170 -2.29 -8.58 1.64
C TYR A 170 -3.00 -8.28 0.35
N PHE A 171 -2.25 -7.89 -0.68
CA PHE A 171 -2.74 -7.79 -2.04
C PHE A 171 -1.76 -8.48 -3.00
N TRP A 172 -2.23 -9.55 -3.64
CA TRP A 172 -1.52 -10.18 -4.75
C TRP A 172 -2.34 -10.14 -6.05
N GLY A 173 -1.72 -9.68 -7.14
CA GLY A 173 -2.34 -9.57 -8.46
C GLY A 173 -2.14 -8.21 -9.11
N GLY A 174 -2.55 -8.09 -10.38
CA GLY A 174 -2.41 -6.88 -11.18
C GLY A 174 -3.34 -5.74 -10.76
N ALA A 175 -2.75 -4.58 -10.47
CA ALA A 175 -3.43 -3.30 -10.31
C ALA A 175 -2.51 -2.13 -10.69
N GLU A 176 -3.09 -0.95 -10.93
CA GLU A 176 -2.31 0.28 -11.00
C GLU A 176 -1.70 0.61 -9.63
N TYR A 177 -2.51 0.59 -8.56
CA TYR A 177 -2.08 0.83 -7.18
C TYR A 177 -2.40 -0.35 -6.25
N GLY A 178 -1.43 -0.76 -5.43
CA GLY A 178 -1.72 -1.64 -4.29
C GLY A 178 -2.51 -0.89 -3.22
N LEU A 179 -1.91 0.19 -2.73
CA LEU A 179 -2.53 1.20 -1.88
C LEU A 179 -2.40 2.59 -2.52
N LEU A 180 -3.53 3.29 -2.67
CA LEU A 180 -3.59 4.70 -3.02
C LEU A 180 -4.08 5.49 -1.81
N TYR A 181 -3.20 6.24 -1.15
CA TYR A 181 -3.55 7.23 -0.15
C TYR A 181 -3.38 8.64 -0.74
N ARG A 182 -4.51 9.32 -0.99
CA ARG A 182 -4.50 10.66 -1.61
C ARG A 182 -5.43 11.59 -0.85
N SER A 183 -4.92 12.76 -0.49
CA SER A 183 -5.74 13.84 0.05
C SER A 183 -5.63 15.08 -0.84
N GLU A 184 -6.77 15.66 -1.21
CA GLU A 184 -6.86 16.99 -1.82
C GLU A 184 -7.27 18.06 -0.77
N ILE A 185 -7.51 17.62 0.47
CA ILE A 185 -7.81 18.43 1.66
C ILE A 185 -6.75 18.18 2.75
N ASP A 186 -6.75 18.96 3.83
CA ASP A 186 -5.72 18.87 4.87
C ASP A 186 -5.78 17.52 5.63
N SER A 187 -4.87 16.60 5.30
CA SER A 187 -4.68 15.33 6.01
C SER A 187 -3.52 15.42 7.00
N GLU A 188 -3.53 14.57 8.02
CA GLU A 188 -2.43 14.42 8.98
C GLU A 188 -1.58 13.20 8.58
N ASP A 189 -1.64 12.10 9.31
CA ASP A 189 -0.65 11.03 9.16
C ASP A 189 -1.13 9.88 8.26
N GLY A 190 -0.38 8.77 8.24
CA GLY A 190 -0.79 7.49 7.69
C GLY A 190 0.19 6.39 8.08
N ILE A 191 -0.33 5.21 8.42
CA ILE A 191 0.48 4.07 8.90
C ILE A 191 0.16 2.84 8.05
N VAL A 192 1.22 2.20 7.56
CA VAL A 192 1.16 0.91 6.88
C VAL A 192 2.16 -0.03 7.55
N SER A 193 1.70 -1.17 8.06
CA SER A 193 2.54 -2.13 8.79
C SER A 193 2.20 -3.57 8.43
N ASP A 194 3.22 -4.45 8.43
CA ASP A 194 3.06 -5.90 8.25
C ASP A 194 2.30 -6.30 6.96
N CYS A 195 2.41 -5.49 5.90
CA CYS A 195 1.61 -5.63 4.68
C CYS A 195 2.37 -6.31 3.53
N TYR A 196 1.62 -6.87 2.58
CA TYR A 196 2.15 -7.47 1.35
C TYR A 196 1.46 -6.84 0.13
N PHE A 197 2.23 -6.20 -0.74
CA PHE A 197 1.76 -5.62 -2.01
C PHE A 197 2.56 -6.21 -3.16
N VAL A 198 1.97 -7.16 -3.90
CA VAL A 198 2.66 -7.97 -4.90
C VAL A 198 1.90 -7.97 -6.22
N GLY A 199 2.51 -7.43 -7.29
CA GLY A 199 1.95 -7.50 -8.64
C GLY A 199 1.47 -6.18 -9.23
N GLN A 200 1.56 -5.09 -8.48
CA GLN A 200 1.02 -3.79 -8.90
C GLN A 200 2.04 -2.94 -9.67
N ASP A 201 1.54 -2.00 -10.48
CA ASP A 201 2.42 -1.06 -11.18
C ASP A 201 3.10 -0.12 -10.17
N THR A 202 2.30 0.40 -9.23
CA THR A 202 2.77 1.08 -8.03
C THR A 202 2.30 0.33 -6.78
N GLY A 203 3.22 -0.11 -5.93
CA GLY A 203 2.87 -0.80 -4.68
C GLY A 203 2.04 0.11 -3.76
N ILE A 204 2.61 1.24 -3.36
CA ILE A 204 1.99 2.23 -2.50
C ILE A 204 2.20 3.64 -3.07
N ARG A 205 1.13 4.41 -3.24
CA ARG A 205 1.15 5.82 -3.62
C ARG A 205 0.57 6.65 -2.49
N VAL A 206 1.36 7.60 -1.98
CA VAL A 206 0.93 8.56 -0.97
C VAL A 206 1.05 9.98 -1.52
N ARG A 207 -0.01 10.77 -1.43
CA ARG A 207 -0.05 12.18 -1.84
C ARG A 207 -0.92 12.98 -0.86
N LEU A 208 -0.30 13.66 0.10
CA LEU A 208 -0.99 14.37 1.20
C LEU A 208 -0.98 15.88 1.07
N SER A 209 -0.21 16.43 0.14
CA SER A 209 -0.28 17.85 -0.18
C SER A 209 -0.04 18.10 -1.66
N ALA A 210 -0.84 18.98 -2.24
CA ALA A 210 -0.55 19.65 -3.50
C ALA A 210 0.20 20.99 -3.30
N ARG A 211 0.19 21.52 -2.07
CA ARG A 211 0.79 22.81 -1.71
C ARG A 211 2.29 22.64 -1.49
N THR A 212 3.05 23.42 -2.25
CA THR A 212 4.52 23.53 -2.13
C THR A 212 4.95 24.74 -1.30
N ASP A 213 4.00 25.54 -0.82
CA ASP A 213 4.19 26.87 -0.21
C ASP A 213 4.01 26.89 1.32
N GLY A 214 3.91 25.74 1.97
CA GLY A 214 3.89 25.60 3.43
C GLY A 214 3.81 24.14 3.83
N TRP A 215 4.67 23.71 4.76
CA TRP A 215 4.72 22.33 5.23
C TRP A 215 3.75 22.19 6.41
N GLY A 216 2.54 21.69 6.13
CA GLY A 216 1.61 21.21 7.17
C GLY A 216 2.20 20.05 7.97
N GLU A 217 1.41 19.41 8.83
CA GLU A 217 1.86 18.34 9.73
C GLU A 217 2.06 16.92 9.10
N PRO A 218 1.74 16.60 7.83
CA PRO A 218 1.43 15.22 7.49
C PRO A 218 2.64 14.29 7.56
N ALA A 219 2.49 13.20 8.31
CA ALA A 219 3.44 12.12 8.39
C ALA A 219 3.04 10.88 7.58
N PHE A 220 4.02 10.02 7.29
CA PHE A 220 3.72 8.69 6.77
C PHE A 220 4.73 7.66 7.26
N HIS A 221 4.23 6.52 7.70
CA HIS A 221 5.01 5.42 8.25
C HIS A 221 4.74 4.13 7.48
N LEU A 222 5.80 3.45 7.05
CA LEU A 222 5.75 2.13 6.42
C LEU A 222 6.73 1.17 7.08
N THR A 223 6.23 0.09 7.69
CA THR A 223 7.09 -0.91 8.32
C THR A 223 6.78 -2.35 7.96
N ASP A 224 7.82 -3.18 8.07
CA ASP A 224 7.73 -4.65 8.10
C ASP A 224 6.92 -5.23 6.92
N SER A 225 6.96 -4.54 5.78
CA SER A 225 6.13 -4.84 4.63
C SER A 225 6.94 -5.36 3.45
N HIS A 226 6.25 -6.10 2.58
CA HIS A 226 6.79 -6.72 1.38
C HIS A 226 6.19 -6.04 0.15
N ILE A 227 7.03 -5.36 -0.65
CA ILE A 227 6.59 -4.53 -1.77
C ILE A 227 7.24 -5.04 -3.08
N HIS A 228 6.41 -5.60 -3.96
CA HIS A 228 6.79 -6.08 -5.29
C HIS A 228 5.99 -5.40 -6.40
N TYR A 229 6.69 -4.65 -7.24
CA TYR A 229 6.08 -3.66 -8.13
C TYR A 229 6.74 -3.57 -9.49
N LYS A 230 6.02 -3.06 -10.50
CA LYS A 230 6.57 -2.88 -11.85
C LYS A 230 7.32 -1.57 -12.02
N VAL A 231 6.70 -0.46 -11.61
CA VAL A 231 7.18 0.90 -11.85
C VAL A 231 7.66 1.55 -10.55
N LYS A 232 6.83 1.57 -9.51
CA LYS A 232 7.20 2.20 -8.22
C LYS A 232 6.84 1.33 -7.02
N GLY A 233 7.74 1.18 -6.05
CA GLY A 233 7.42 0.48 -4.81
C GLY A 233 6.59 1.37 -3.91
N LEU A 234 7.18 2.46 -3.46
CA LEU A 234 6.57 3.51 -2.68
C LEU A 234 6.79 4.85 -3.39
N ALA A 235 5.71 5.58 -3.65
CA ALA A 235 5.77 6.89 -4.27
C ALA A 235 5.15 7.94 -3.35
N LEU A 236 6.00 8.74 -2.70
CA LEU A 236 5.61 9.75 -1.72
C LEU A 236 5.49 11.13 -2.37
N LYS A 237 4.49 11.90 -1.95
CA LYS A 237 4.35 13.31 -2.28
C LYS A 237 3.78 14.14 -1.13
N GLY A 238 4.52 15.16 -0.71
CA GLY A 238 4.06 16.14 0.29
C GLY A 238 4.01 15.56 1.70
N ILE A 239 5.14 15.01 2.16
CA ILE A 239 5.27 14.36 3.48
C ILE A 239 6.31 15.12 4.30
N ARG A 240 5.93 15.62 5.48
CA ARG A 240 6.84 16.44 6.30
C ARG A 240 7.76 15.62 7.19
N GLN A 241 7.28 14.50 7.70
CA GLN A 241 8.01 13.65 8.63
C GLN A 241 7.57 12.21 8.46
N GLY A 242 8.39 11.26 8.90
CA GLY A 242 8.00 9.86 8.87
C GLY A 242 9.16 8.91 8.62
N PHE A 243 8.83 7.64 8.41
CA PHE A 243 9.84 6.63 8.16
C PHE A 243 9.37 5.45 7.32
N VAL A 244 10.32 4.85 6.61
CA VAL A 244 10.18 3.59 5.89
C VAL A 244 11.22 2.64 6.45
N SER A 245 10.81 1.64 7.23
CA SER A 245 11.73 0.76 7.96
C SER A 245 11.40 -0.72 7.91
N GLY A 246 12.41 -1.58 7.79
CA GLY A 246 12.22 -3.04 7.91
C GLY A 246 11.49 -3.68 6.72
N ASN A 247 11.44 -3.02 5.56
CA ASN A 247 10.68 -3.51 4.41
C ASN A 247 11.55 -4.27 3.40
N LEU A 248 10.93 -5.18 2.66
CA LEU A 248 11.51 -5.82 1.48
C LEU A 248 10.96 -5.16 0.21
N PHE A 249 11.84 -4.61 -0.62
CA PHE A 249 11.50 -4.04 -1.92
C PHE A 249 12.17 -4.83 -3.05
N TYR A 250 11.39 -5.20 -4.06
CA TYR A 250 11.93 -5.69 -5.32
C TYR A 250 11.00 -5.38 -6.50
N CYS A 251 11.57 -5.32 -7.69
CA CYS A 251 10.86 -4.89 -8.90
C CYS A 251 10.42 -6.10 -9.76
N PHE A 252 9.56 -5.92 -10.76
CA PHE A 252 9.40 -6.91 -11.84
C PHE A 252 10.48 -6.77 -12.91
N ASN A 253 11.01 -5.56 -13.08
CA ASN A 253 11.84 -5.20 -14.21
C ASN A 253 13.22 -5.87 -14.13
N ARG A 254 13.45 -6.85 -15.01
CA ARG A 254 14.71 -7.60 -15.20
C ARG A 254 15.45 -7.23 -16.48
N ALA A 255 14.85 -6.35 -17.29
CA ALA A 255 15.36 -6.07 -18.64
C ALA A 255 16.79 -5.53 -18.60
N ALA A 256 17.66 -6.15 -19.39
CA ALA A 256 19.10 -5.90 -19.47
C ALA A 256 19.85 -6.02 -18.13
N SER A 257 19.33 -6.84 -17.20
CA SER A 257 20.00 -7.18 -15.95
C SER A 257 21.40 -7.74 -16.20
N ARG A 258 22.42 -7.17 -15.56
CA ARG A 258 23.75 -7.79 -15.55
C ARG A 258 23.80 -9.12 -14.79
N TRP A 259 22.81 -9.39 -13.93
CA TRP A 259 22.81 -10.56 -13.04
C TRP A 259 22.07 -11.76 -13.61
N HIS A 260 21.05 -11.51 -14.42
CA HIS A 260 20.25 -12.58 -15.01
C HIS A 260 20.61 -12.90 -16.47
N ALA A 261 21.68 -12.29 -17.01
CA ALA A 261 22.08 -12.41 -18.43
C ALA A 261 20.87 -12.28 -19.38
N ASP A 262 19.97 -11.36 -19.04
CA ASP A 262 18.66 -11.22 -19.68
C ASP A 262 18.85 -10.65 -21.11
N PRO A 263 18.37 -11.33 -22.16
CA PRO A 263 18.52 -10.86 -23.54
C PRO A 263 17.66 -9.61 -23.84
N ASP A 264 16.71 -9.26 -22.96
CA ASP A 264 15.80 -8.16 -23.19
C ASP A 264 16.51 -6.80 -23.19
N SER A 265 16.13 -5.94 -24.14
CA SER A 265 16.63 -4.56 -24.20
C SER A 265 16.23 -3.76 -22.97
N VAL A 266 17.10 -2.85 -22.52
CA VAL A 266 16.83 -1.94 -21.40
C VAL A 266 15.44 -1.31 -21.53
N SER A 267 14.63 -1.41 -20.46
CA SER A 267 13.27 -0.87 -20.42
C SER A 267 13.22 0.62 -20.80
N SER A 268 12.10 1.10 -21.37
CA SER A 268 11.93 2.53 -21.68
C SER A 268 11.79 3.39 -20.42
N TYR A 269 11.26 2.82 -19.35
CA TYR A 269 11.01 3.48 -18.07
C TYR A 269 12.06 3.16 -17.00
N THR A 270 12.08 3.99 -15.95
CA THR A 270 12.87 3.80 -14.72
C THR A 270 11.97 3.27 -13.61
N SER A 271 12.36 2.13 -13.04
CA SER A 271 11.72 1.57 -11.85
C SER A 271 12.29 2.23 -10.59
N LYS A 272 11.45 2.54 -9.60
CA LYS A 272 11.87 3.21 -8.37
C LYS A 272 11.35 2.50 -7.14
N ASP A 273 12.21 2.15 -6.20
CA ASP A 273 11.75 1.41 -5.01
C ASP A 273 11.05 2.38 -4.06
N ILE A 274 11.66 3.54 -3.82
CA ILE A 274 11.11 4.67 -3.07
C ILE A 274 11.35 5.96 -3.87
N GLU A 275 10.30 6.68 -4.21
CA GLU A 275 10.34 8.02 -4.82
C GLU A 275 9.88 9.07 -3.80
N CYS A 276 10.72 10.07 -3.56
CA CYS A 276 10.46 11.13 -2.59
C CYS A 276 10.29 12.48 -3.29
N ASP A 277 9.03 12.94 -3.48
CA ASP A 277 8.68 14.26 -4.03
C ASP A 277 8.14 15.20 -2.94
N ALA A 278 8.80 16.33 -2.66
CA ALA A 278 8.42 17.20 -1.54
C ALA A 278 8.30 16.41 -0.22
N VAL A 279 9.37 15.69 0.12
CA VAL A 279 9.51 14.91 1.36
C VAL A 279 10.65 15.48 2.19
N ASN A 280 10.43 15.72 3.48
CA ASN A 280 11.43 16.26 4.40
C ASN A 280 11.45 15.48 5.72
N ASP A 281 12.49 15.71 6.53
CA ASP A 281 12.68 15.14 7.87
C ASP A 281 12.26 13.65 7.97
N PHE A 282 12.75 12.85 7.02
CA PHE A 282 12.25 11.50 6.74
C PHE A 282 13.36 10.45 6.87
N ILE A 283 13.03 9.29 7.44
CA ILE A 283 13.99 8.21 7.67
C ILE A 283 13.70 7.04 6.72
N VAL A 284 14.72 6.55 6.03
CA VAL A 284 14.66 5.30 5.26
C VAL A 284 15.70 4.35 5.85
N SER A 285 15.27 3.37 6.63
CA SER A 285 16.21 2.55 7.40
C SER A 285 15.94 1.06 7.40
N HIS A 286 16.98 0.24 7.53
CA HIS A 286 16.87 -1.22 7.70
C HIS A 286 15.98 -1.92 6.65
N ASN A 287 15.88 -1.37 5.44
CA ASN A 287 15.15 -2.00 4.35
C ASN A 287 16.10 -2.89 3.54
N GLN A 288 15.54 -3.94 2.94
CA GLN A 288 16.22 -4.77 1.97
C GLN A 288 15.69 -4.46 0.57
N PHE A 289 16.56 -3.97 -0.30
CA PHE A 289 16.28 -3.77 -1.71
C PHE A 289 16.88 -4.94 -2.49
N ALA A 290 16.07 -5.94 -2.82
CA ALA A 290 16.52 -7.21 -3.41
C ALA A 290 16.24 -7.28 -4.92
N GLU A 291 16.85 -8.27 -5.57
CA GLU A 291 16.63 -8.65 -6.97
C GLU A 291 15.15 -8.70 -7.36
N PRO A 292 14.79 -8.29 -8.59
CA PRO A 292 15.62 -8.27 -9.79
C PRO A 292 16.35 -6.98 -10.12
N ALA A 293 17.40 -7.18 -10.90
CA ALA A 293 18.38 -6.20 -11.31
C ALA A 293 18.01 -5.58 -12.67
N SER A 294 17.93 -4.25 -12.78
CA SER A 294 17.88 -3.56 -14.07
C SER A 294 18.71 -2.28 -13.99
N PRO A 295 19.52 -1.93 -14.99
CA PRO A 295 20.35 -0.72 -14.95
C PRO A 295 19.54 0.58 -14.85
N LYS A 296 18.22 0.53 -15.12
CA LYS A 296 17.30 1.67 -14.97
C LYS A 296 16.50 1.65 -13.66
N ARG A 297 16.83 0.77 -12.71
CA ARG A 297 16.23 0.77 -11.37
C ARG A 297 16.94 1.78 -10.47
N VAL A 298 16.18 2.47 -9.62
CA VAL A 298 16.68 3.39 -8.59
C VAL A 298 16.06 3.01 -7.25
N CYS A 299 16.83 2.64 -6.22
CA CYS A 299 16.22 2.28 -4.94
C CYS A 299 15.60 3.51 -4.25
N ILE A 300 16.39 4.54 -3.97
CA ILE A 300 15.90 5.76 -3.34
C ILE A 300 16.12 6.94 -4.27
N ASP A 301 15.05 7.53 -4.79
CA ASP A 301 15.06 8.70 -5.68
C ASP A 301 14.55 9.95 -4.94
N ILE A 302 15.47 10.83 -4.55
CA ILE A 302 15.18 12.09 -3.85
C ILE A 302 15.03 13.19 -4.90
N LEU A 303 13.81 13.72 -5.06
CA LEU A 303 13.51 14.77 -6.04
C LEU A 303 13.95 16.17 -5.56
N PRO A 304 14.04 17.17 -6.46
CA PRO A 304 14.57 18.50 -6.15
C PRO A 304 13.96 19.22 -4.95
N ASN A 305 12.68 18.97 -4.65
CA ASN A 305 11.93 19.63 -3.57
C ASN A 305 11.95 18.85 -2.24
N SER A 306 12.73 17.78 -2.14
CA SER A 306 12.84 16.93 -0.94
C SER A 306 14.14 17.23 -0.18
N GLY A 307 14.31 16.85 1.08
CA GLY A 307 15.51 17.19 1.85
C GLY A 307 15.58 16.56 3.24
N ASN A 308 16.71 16.69 3.94
CA ASN A 308 16.90 16.16 5.29
C ASN A 308 16.51 14.68 5.48
N LEU A 309 16.75 13.84 4.47
CA LEU A 309 16.56 12.40 4.65
C LEU A 309 17.71 11.80 5.46
N LEU A 310 17.39 10.86 6.35
CA LEU A 310 18.35 9.93 6.94
C LEU A 310 18.19 8.56 6.27
N ILE A 311 19.22 8.09 5.58
CA ILE A 311 19.26 6.78 4.93
C ILE A 311 20.23 5.89 5.70
N ASP A 312 19.70 4.95 6.48
CA ASP A 312 20.47 4.23 7.51
C ASP A 312 20.30 2.71 7.50
N GLY A 313 21.40 1.96 7.54
CA GLY A 313 21.33 0.51 7.79
C GLY A 313 20.61 -0.32 6.71
N ASN A 314 20.43 0.19 5.48
CA ASN A 314 19.75 -0.54 4.41
C ASN A 314 20.70 -1.50 3.69
N ILE A 315 20.14 -2.57 3.14
CA ILE A 315 20.84 -3.50 2.25
C ILE A 315 20.37 -3.25 0.83
N PHE A 316 21.28 -2.76 -0.01
CA PHE A 316 21.08 -2.67 -1.45
C PHE A 316 21.69 -3.91 -2.09
N ASN A 317 20.86 -4.80 -2.63
CA ASN A 317 21.23 -5.98 -3.39
C ASN A 317 20.52 -5.99 -4.75
N MET A 318 20.92 -5.06 -5.62
CA MET A 318 20.37 -4.90 -6.98
C MET A 318 21.40 -4.33 -7.99
N ASP A 319 21.12 -4.48 -9.29
CA ASP A 319 21.71 -3.69 -10.37
C ASP A 319 20.91 -2.39 -10.55
N GLY A 320 21.62 -1.29 -10.82
CA GLY A 320 21.05 0.05 -10.94
C GLY A 320 21.65 1.07 -9.97
N THR A 321 20.89 2.12 -9.64
CA THR A 321 21.32 3.17 -8.72
C THR A 321 20.73 2.96 -7.33
N ALA A 322 21.55 2.72 -6.32
CA ALA A 322 21.07 2.60 -4.94
C ALA A 322 20.41 3.91 -4.45
N ILE A 323 21.10 5.04 -4.56
CA ILE A 323 20.57 6.34 -4.12
C ILE A 323 20.83 7.37 -5.21
N ARG A 324 19.78 8.07 -5.63
CA ARG A 324 19.85 9.22 -6.53
C ARG A 324 19.32 10.45 -5.81
N ASN A 325 20.23 11.34 -5.42
CA ASN A 325 19.85 12.63 -4.85
C ASN A 325 19.86 13.74 -5.92
N ARG A 326 18.71 14.38 -6.15
CA ARG A 326 18.56 15.53 -7.05
C ARG A 326 18.17 16.81 -6.31
N SER A 327 18.06 16.76 -4.99
CA SER A 327 17.84 17.92 -4.15
C SER A 327 19.10 18.74 -3.95
N GLN A 328 18.92 20.04 -3.73
CA GLN A 328 19.96 20.94 -3.23
C GLN A 328 20.10 20.87 -1.70
N VAL A 329 19.11 20.30 -1.00
CA VAL A 329 19.13 20.09 0.44
C VAL A 329 19.88 18.80 0.75
N SER A 330 20.82 18.86 1.69
CA SER A 330 21.61 17.70 2.09
C SER A 330 20.77 16.61 2.73
N SER A 331 21.10 15.36 2.44
CA SER A 331 20.59 14.17 3.14
C SER A 331 21.78 13.35 3.63
N ARG A 332 21.60 12.59 4.71
CA ARG A 332 22.65 11.78 5.34
C ARG A 332 22.48 10.30 4.96
N CYS A 333 23.60 9.62 4.76
CA CYS A 333 23.65 8.22 4.38
C CYS A 333 24.71 7.52 5.24
N ILE A 334 24.30 6.58 6.10
CA ILE A 334 25.15 5.91 7.10
C ILE A 334 24.79 4.43 7.22
N GLY A 335 25.74 3.58 7.64
CA GLY A 335 25.46 2.17 7.97
C GLY A 335 24.95 1.27 6.83
N ASN A 336 24.87 1.75 5.58
CA ASN A 336 24.29 0.98 4.48
C ASN A 336 25.27 -0.04 3.89
N VAL A 337 24.73 -1.18 3.48
CA VAL A 337 25.44 -2.27 2.81
C VAL A 337 25.10 -2.24 1.32
N TYR A 338 26.11 -2.04 0.47
CA TYR A 338 25.98 -2.08 -0.99
C TYR A 338 26.56 -3.41 -1.49
N THR A 339 25.67 -4.39 -1.64
CA THR A 339 25.99 -5.74 -2.10
C THR A 339 25.37 -6.00 -3.46
N GLY A 340 25.88 -6.97 -4.18
CA GLY A 340 25.40 -7.28 -5.51
C GLY A 340 26.29 -8.30 -6.16
N SER A 341 26.18 -9.54 -5.72
CA SER A 341 26.83 -10.67 -6.39
C SER A 341 25.75 -11.48 -7.11
N PRO A 342 25.88 -11.73 -8.43
CA PRO A 342 24.94 -12.56 -9.18
C PRO A 342 24.91 -14.02 -8.70
N ASP A 343 25.91 -14.42 -7.90
CA ASP A 343 26.04 -15.74 -7.31
C ASP A 343 27.05 -15.66 -6.14
N PHE A 344 26.69 -16.05 -4.91
CA PHE A 344 27.67 -16.22 -3.82
C PHE A 344 28.51 -17.49 -3.99
N THR A 345 28.36 -18.22 -5.10
CA THR A 345 29.16 -19.41 -5.43
C THR A 345 30.09 -19.20 -6.63
N LYS A 346 29.92 -18.14 -7.42
CA LYS A 346 30.76 -17.87 -8.61
C LYS A 346 31.31 -16.44 -8.62
N SER A 347 32.61 -16.32 -8.33
CA SER A 347 33.40 -15.17 -8.78
C SER A 347 33.69 -15.29 -10.28
N ALA A 348 34.01 -14.17 -10.94
CA ALA A 348 34.44 -14.12 -12.34
C ALA A 348 35.71 -14.96 -12.65
N ASP A 349 36.34 -15.45 -11.59
CA ASP A 349 37.63 -16.11 -11.53
C ASP A 349 37.50 -17.61 -11.23
N GLY A 350 36.27 -18.12 -11.02
CA GLY A 350 36.04 -19.53 -10.66
C GLY A 350 36.49 -19.92 -9.25
N ALA A 351 36.84 -18.97 -8.38
CA ALA A 351 37.14 -19.21 -6.97
C ALA A 351 35.86 -19.08 -6.11
N ASN A 352 35.57 -20.10 -5.32
CA ASN A 352 34.42 -20.20 -4.40
C ASN A 352 34.07 -18.86 -3.71
N ALA A 353 32.90 -18.31 -4.01
CA ALA A 353 32.45 -16.98 -3.55
C ALA A 353 31.85 -16.94 -2.12
N LEU A 354 32.31 -17.85 -1.25
CA LEU A 354 32.14 -17.73 0.20
C LEU A 354 33.51 -17.63 0.87
N ILE A 355 34.24 -16.54 0.58
CA ILE A 355 35.36 -16.15 1.43
C ILE A 355 34.74 -15.43 2.62
N ARG A 356 34.62 -16.13 3.76
CA ARG A 356 34.28 -15.52 5.05
C ARG A 356 35.21 -14.32 5.23
N TYR A 357 34.67 -13.13 5.47
CA TYR A 357 35.50 -12.01 5.90
C TYR A 357 36.23 -12.43 7.18
N VAL A 358 37.54 -12.53 7.11
CA VAL A 358 38.42 -12.74 8.26
C VAL A 358 39.27 -11.49 8.34
N ASP A 359 39.15 -10.73 9.42
CA ASP A 359 40.02 -9.61 9.74
C ASP A 359 41.05 -10.08 10.77
N PRO A 360 42.12 -10.80 10.36
CA PRO A 360 43.10 -11.33 11.30
C PRO A 360 43.91 -10.23 11.98
N ASN A 361 43.89 -9.00 11.45
CA ASN A 361 44.72 -7.90 11.90
C ASN A 361 43.92 -6.76 12.56
N GLY A 362 42.59 -6.87 12.70
CA GLY A 362 41.74 -5.83 13.31
C GLY A 362 41.76 -4.50 12.55
N THR A 363 41.88 -4.56 11.22
CA THR A 363 42.05 -3.39 10.35
C THR A 363 40.74 -2.68 9.99
N LEU A 364 39.59 -3.26 10.30
CA LEU A 364 38.30 -2.59 10.16
C LEU A 364 38.24 -1.38 11.12
N LYS A 365 38.47 -0.19 10.58
CA LYS A 365 38.20 1.06 11.31
C LYS A 365 36.73 1.42 11.12
N THR A 366 35.90 1.13 12.13
CA THR A 366 34.61 1.81 12.28
C THR A 366 34.92 3.25 12.68
N LEU A 367 34.57 4.21 11.82
CA LEU A 367 34.52 5.62 12.20
C LEU A 367 33.24 5.82 13.02
N ASP A 368 33.31 5.51 14.30
CA ASP A 368 32.38 6.08 15.28
C ASP A 368 32.82 7.53 15.47
N PHE A 369 31.96 8.47 15.08
CA PHE A 369 32.19 9.89 15.33
C PHE A 369 31.73 10.20 16.76
N GLU A 370 32.67 10.69 17.59
CA GLU A 370 32.41 11.25 18.94
C GLU A 370 31.38 12.38 18.93
#